data_AF-A0A5B7C157-F1
#
_entry.id   AF-A0A5B7C157-F1
#
_cell.length_a   1.000
_cell.length_b   1.000
_cell.length_c   1.000
_cell.angle_alpha   90.00
_cell.angle_beta   90.00
_cell.angle_gamma   90.00
#
_symmetry.space_group_name_H-M   'P 1'
#
loop_
_entity.id
_entity.type
_entity.pdbx_description
1 polymer ?
#
loop_
_entity_poly.entity_id
_entity_poly.type
_entity_poly.pdbx_seq_one_letter_code
_entity_poly.pdbx_strand_id
1 'polypeptide(L)'
;ILSAHEEIARKEDEMIHLKDLLTMAIRERDEAQAKCQRLMFEKFILKQQLQQKQQIEAAPLSGTTSNEDEPRGGDSNNTNTGFSSSDCDENNINIAYPILQEVTEKLVPKKRLPEKGKFLQAVMEAGPLLQTLILAGPLPRWQHP
;
A
#
# COMPACT_ATOMS: atom_id res chain seq x y z
N ILE A 1 3.21 -17.99 -61.07
CA ILE A 1 4.03 -18.85 -60.19
C ILE A 1 5.10 -18.03 -59.48
N LEU A 2 5.98 -17.30 -60.19
CA LEU A 2 7.02 -16.44 -59.57
C LEU A 2 6.46 -15.40 -58.58
N SER A 3 5.38 -14.70 -58.95
CA SER A 3 4.74 -13.70 -58.06
C SER A 3 4.16 -14.27 -56.76
N ALA A 4 3.70 -15.52 -56.75
CA ALA A 4 3.19 -16.15 -55.54
C ALA A 4 4.33 -16.54 -54.59
N HIS A 5 5.47 -17.00 -55.13
CA HIS A 5 6.65 -17.32 -54.33
C HIS A 5 7.26 -16.06 -53.69
N GLU A 6 7.27 -14.94 -54.41
CA GLU A 6 7.77 -13.67 -53.89
C GLU A 6 6.91 -13.14 -52.73
N GLU A 7 5.58 -13.28 -52.83
CA GLU A 7 4.65 -12.92 -51.75
C GLU A 7 4.85 -13.81 -50.52
N ILE A 8 5.09 -15.12 -50.70
CA ILE A 8 5.40 -16.03 -49.60
C ILE A 8 6.69 -15.61 -48.89
N ALA A 9 7.75 -15.31 -49.65
CA ALA A 9 9.02 -14.87 -49.07
C ALA A 9 8.86 -13.57 -48.25
N ARG A 10 8.09 -12.60 -48.76
CA ARG A 10 7.78 -11.37 -48.00
C ARG A 10 7.08 -11.66 -46.66
N LYS A 11 6.14 -12.62 -46.65
CA LYS A 11 5.43 -13.01 -45.44
C LYS A 11 6.31 -13.77 -44.45
N GLU A 12 7.25 -14.57 -44.95
CA GLU A 12 8.26 -15.23 -44.11
C GLU A 12 9.16 -14.21 -43.42
N ASP A 13 9.61 -13.17 -44.13
CA ASP A 13 10.41 -12.08 -43.56
C ASP A 13 9.62 -11.29 -42.50
N GLU A 14 8.35 -10.96 -42.77
CA GLU A 14 7.46 -10.31 -41.80
C GLU A 14 7.28 -11.17 -40.54
N MET A 15 7.10 -12.48 -40.71
CA MET A 15 6.97 -13.43 -39.61
C MET A 15 8.24 -13.52 -38.77
N ILE A 16 9.42 -13.54 -39.40
CA ILE A 16 10.72 -13.51 -38.70
C ILE A 16 10.84 -12.22 -37.88
N HIS A 17 10.54 -11.08 -38.49
CA HIS A 17 10.60 -9.79 -37.81
C HIS A 17 9.67 -9.72 -36.60
N LEU A 18 8.41 -10.16 -36.74
CA LEU A 18 7.45 -10.19 -35.65
C LEU A 18 7.89 -11.11 -34.51
N LYS A 19 8.48 -12.27 -34.84
CA LYS A 19 9.04 -13.20 -33.85
C LYS A 19 10.18 -12.55 -33.06
N ASP A 20 11.05 -11.80 -33.73
CA ASP A 20 12.16 -11.10 -33.08
C ASP A 20 11.63 -10.01 -32.13
N LEU A 21 10.65 -9.20 -32.57
CA LEU A 21 10.00 -8.21 -31.73
C LEU A 21 9.35 -8.84 -30.50
N LEU A 22 8.62 -9.95 -30.68
CA LEU A 22 8.00 -10.67 -29.56
C LEU A 22 9.06 -11.19 -28.58
N THR A 23 10.17 -11.74 -29.09
CA THR A 23 11.28 -12.23 -28.27
C THR A 23 11.91 -11.09 -27.46
N MET A 24 12.10 -9.92 -28.07
CA MET A 24 12.60 -8.73 -27.38
C MET A 24 11.63 -8.26 -26.29
N ALA A 25 10.33 -8.15 -26.61
CA ALA A 25 9.30 -7.71 -25.66
C ALA A 25 9.18 -8.66 -24.46
N ILE A 26 9.26 -9.98 -24.70
CA ILE A 26 9.27 -10.99 -23.63
C ILE A 26 10.46 -10.79 -22.70
N ARG A 27 11.66 -10.61 -23.26
CA ARG A 27 12.88 -10.37 -22.48
C ARG A 27 12.77 -9.10 -21.63
N GLU A 28 12.32 -8.00 -22.22
CA GLU A 28 12.15 -6.72 -21.51
C GLU A 28 11.15 -6.84 -20.36
N ARG A 29 10.02 -7.54 -20.58
CA ARG A 29 9.05 -7.86 -19.52
C ARG A 29 9.69 -8.64 -18.39
N ASP A 30 10.46 -9.68 -18.71
CA ASP A 30 11.07 -10.56 -17.71
C ASP A 30 12.13 -9.82 -16.89
N GLU A 31 12.93 -8.96 -17.53
CA GLU A 31 13.89 -8.09 -16.85
C GLU A 31 13.19 -7.09 -15.91
N ALA A 32 12.10 -6.46 -16.37
CA ALA A 32 11.30 -5.56 -15.55
C ALA A 32 10.67 -6.29 -14.35
N GLN A 33 10.15 -7.50 -14.57
CA GLN A 33 9.57 -8.33 -13.51
C GLN A 33 10.63 -8.72 -12.47
N ALA A 34 11.82 -9.14 -12.90
CA ALA A 34 12.94 -9.46 -12.00
C ALA A 34 13.37 -8.24 -11.18
N LYS A 35 13.42 -7.06 -11.80
CA LYS A 35 13.74 -5.80 -11.12
C LYS A 35 12.69 -5.44 -10.07
N CYS A 36 11.40 -5.57 -10.40
CA CYS A 36 10.30 -5.33 -9.47
C CYS A 36 10.33 -6.29 -8.28
N GLN A 37 10.58 -7.58 -8.51
CA GLN A 37 10.72 -8.56 -7.43
C GLN A 37 11.88 -8.21 -6.50
N ARG A 38 13.04 -7.84 -7.05
CA ARG A 38 14.21 -7.40 -6.26
C ARG A 38 13.86 -6.19 -5.38
N LEU A 39 13.26 -5.15 -5.95
CA LEU A 39 12.87 -3.94 -5.22
C LEU A 39 11.82 -4.24 -4.13
N MET A 40 10.91 -5.19 -4.39
CA MET A 40 9.94 -5.62 -3.39
C MET A 40 10.62 -6.25 -2.18
N PHE A 41 11.59 -7.15 -2.39
CA PHE A 41 12.37 -7.76 -1.31
C PHE A 41 13.20 -6.71 -0.55
N GLU A 42 13.89 -5.83 -1.26
CA GLU A 42 14.66 -4.74 -0.64
C GLU A 42 13.76 -3.85 0.24
N LYS A 43 12.60 -3.46 -0.28
CA LYS A 43 11.62 -2.68 0.48
C LYS A 43 11.11 -3.42 1.71
N PHE A 44 10.93 -4.74 1.64
CA PHE A 44 10.55 -5.56 2.79
C PHE A 44 11.65 -5.56 3.85
N ILE A 45 12.91 -5.77 3.45
CA ILE A 45 14.07 -5.77 4.35
C ILE A 45 14.25 -4.39 5.01
N LEU A 46 14.17 -3.31 4.24
CA LEU A 46 14.27 -1.95 4.77
C LEU A 46 13.16 -1.66 5.79
N LYS A 47 11.93 -2.11 5.51
CA LYS A 47 10.81 -1.98 6.46
C LYS A 47 11.07 -2.75 7.76
N GLN A 48 11.61 -3.98 7.66
CA GLN A 48 11.97 -4.78 8.83
C GLN A 48 13.04 -4.09 9.69
N GLN A 49 14.10 -3.56 9.06
CA GLN A 49 15.15 -2.83 9.77
C GLN A 49 14.63 -1.57 10.47
N LEU A 50 13.76 -0.78 9.81
CA LEU A 50 13.15 0.41 10.40
C LEU A 50 12.31 0.05 11.64
N GLN A 51 11.58 -1.07 11.58
CA GLN A 51 10.76 -1.54 12.71
C GLN A 51 11.62 -1.99 13.91
N GLN A 52 12.77 -2.63 13.68
CA GLN A 52 13.72 -2.94 14.76
C GLN A 52 14.33 -1.68 15.37
N LYS A 53 14.69 -0.69 14.55
CA LYS A 53 15.31 0.55 15.05
C LYS A 53 14.35 1.34 15.96
N GLN A 54 13.05 1.34 15.69
CA GLN A 54 12.05 1.98 16.55
C GLN A 54 11.89 1.31 17.93
N GLN A 55 12.32 0.06 18.12
CA GLN A 55 12.30 -0.57 19.46
C GLN A 55 13.52 -0.24 20.33
N ILE A 56 14.64 0.21 19.73
CA ILE A 56 15.89 0.49 20.48
C ILE A 56 15.91 1.92 21.06
N GLU A 57 15.06 2.83 20.55
CA GLU A 57 14.99 4.22 21.01
C GLU A 57 13.91 4.46 22.09
N ALA A 58 13.36 3.39 22.69
CA ALA A 58 12.30 3.44 23.70
C ALA A 58 12.62 2.73 25.03
N ALA A 59 13.84 2.83 25.55
CA ALA A 59 14.18 2.63 26.98
C ALA A 59 15.69 2.91 27.18
N PRO A 60 16.17 3.47 28.33
CA PRO A 60 15.70 3.14 29.69
C PRO A 60 15.66 4.31 30.72
N LEU A 61 14.91 4.14 31.83
CA LEU A 61 15.30 4.45 33.23
C LEU A 61 14.10 4.80 34.16
N SER A 62 14.04 4.07 35.29
CA SER A 62 13.45 4.40 36.60
C SER A 62 11.92 4.57 36.67
N GLY A 63 11.19 4.10 37.68
CA GLY A 63 11.52 3.58 39.00
C GLY A 63 10.29 3.85 39.89
N THR A 64 9.71 2.78 40.45
CA THR A 64 8.87 2.74 41.67
C THR A 64 7.88 3.90 41.93
N THR A 65 6.57 3.66 41.79
CA THR A 65 5.59 3.77 42.90
C THR A 65 4.45 2.79 42.58
N SER A 66 4.36 1.64 43.25
CA SER A 66 3.38 1.42 44.32
C SER A 66 2.10 2.24 44.14
N ASN A 67 0.99 1.58 43.83
CA ASN A 67 -0.15 1.46 44.74
C ASN A 67 -1.16 0.46 44.17
N GLU A 68 -1.53 -0.49 45.01
CA GLU A 68 -2.66 -1.39 44.86
C GLU A 68 -3.96 -0.59 44.91
N ASP A 69 -4.93 -0.90 44.05
CA ASP A 69 -6.31 -1.03 44.51
C ASP A 69 -7.19 -1.71 43.44
N GLU A 70 -7.81 -2.82 43.82
CA GLU A 70 -8.90 -3.54 43.15
C GLU A 70 -10.08 -3.48 44.13
N PRO A 71 -11.32 -3.19 43.69
CA PRO A 71 -12.26 -4.30 43.67
C PRO A 71 -13.38 -4.24 42.61
N ARG A 72 -13.67 -5.41 42.03
CA ARG A 72 -14.98 -6.09 41.83
C ARG A 72 -16.21 -5.31 41.31
N GLY A 73 -16.78 -5.87 40.23
CA GLY A 73 -18.21 -5.82 39.85
C GLY A 73 -18.35 -5.81 38.33
N GLY A 74 -18.84 -6.83 37.63
CA GLY A 74 -20.17 -7.44 37.73
C GLY A 74 -20.87 -7.26 36.37
N ASP A 75 -20.95 -8.36 35.61
CA ASP A 75 -21.79 -8.73 34.45
C ASP A 75 -22.61 -7.65 33.69
N SER A 76 -22.57 -7.70 32.34
CA SER A 76 -23.79 -7.80 31.51
C SER A 76 -23.49 -7.95 30.01
N ASN A 77 -24.03 -9.04 29.46
CA ASN A 77 -24.12 -9.37 28.05
C ASN A 77 -25.12 -8.45 27.33
N ASN A 78 -24.82 -8.04 26.09
CA ASN A 78 -25.88 -7.75 25.11
C ASN A 78 -25.39 -7.97 23.67
N THR A 79 -25.59 -9.19 23.18
CA THR A 79 -25.82 -9.49 21.77
C THR A 79 -27.16 -8.90 21.33
N ASN A 80 -27.18 -8.09 20.26
CA ASN A 80 -28.29 -8.10 19.31
C ASN A 80 -28.00 -7.31 18.00
N THR A 81 -28.18 -8.03 16.88
CA THR A 81 -28.80 -7.60 15.60
C THR A 81 -28.22 -6.37 14.88
N GLY A 82 -27.71 -6.45 13.65
CA GLY A 82 -28.17 -7.25 12.50
C GLY A 82 -28.76 -6.31 11.44
N PHE A 83 -27.98 -5.92 10.44
CA PHE A 83 -28.34 -5.32 9.13
C PHE A 83 -27.01 -5.27 8.34
N SER A 84 -26.84 -5.63 7.06
CA SER A 84 -27.74 -5.94 5.96
C SER A 84 -26.92 -6.76 4.95
N SER A 85 -27.55 -7.79 4.37
CA SER A 85 -27.05 -8.50 3.19
C SER A 85 -26.86 -7.52 2.03
N SER A 86 -25.80 -7.69 1.25
CA SER A 86 -25.78 -7.31 -0.16
C SER A 86 -25.03 -8.39 -0.91
N ASP A 87 -25.80 -9.29 -1.51
CA ASP A 87 -25.37 -10.28 -2.48
C ASP A 87 -24.92 -9.57 -3.76
N CYS A 88 -23.68 -9.83 -4.21
CA CYS A 88 -23.25 -9.56 -5.56
C CYS A 88 -22.58 -10.82 -6.12
N ASP A 89 -23.42 -11.71 -6.64
CA ASP A 89 -23.01 -12.74 -7.59
C ASP A 89 -22.97 -12.13 -8.99
N GLU A 90 -21.77 -11.91 -9.54
CA GLU A 90 -21.58 -12.05 -10.99
C GLU A 90 -20.20 -12.63 -11.28
N ASN A 91 -20.27 -13.77 -11.96
CA ASN A 91 -19.19 -14.69 -12.24
C ASN A 91 -18.35 -14.20 -13.44
N ASN A 92 -17.07 -14.61 -13.45
CA ASN A 92 -16.20 -14.80 -14.64
C ASN A 92 -15.30 -13.62 -15.09
N ILE A 93 -14.03 -13.58 -14.63
CA ILE A 93 -12.86 -14.21 -15.30
C ILE A 93 -11.80 -14.48 -14.22
N ASN A 94 -11.66 -15.76 -13.86
CA ASN A 94 -10.57 -16.27 -13.04
C ASN A 94 -9.32 -16.44 -13.91
N ILE A 95 -8.52 -15.38 -14.05
CA ILE A 95 -7.09 -15.51 -14.28
C ILE A 95 -6.39 -14.88 -13.08
N ALA A 96 -6.09 -15.74 -12.10
CA ALA A 96 -5.04 -15.62 -11.10
C ALA A 96 -4.42 -14.22 -10.89
N TYR A 97 -5.05 -13.40 -10.04
CA TYR A 97 -4.38 -12.26 -9.41
C TYR A 97 -4.70 -12.19 -7.91
N PRO A 98 -3.98 -12.95 -7.05
CA PRO A 98 -4.04 -12.72 -5.61
C PRO A 98 -3.12 -11.57 -5.15
N ILE A 99 -2.51 -10.80 -6.05
CA ILE A 99 -1.39 -9.89 -5.70
C ILE A 99 -1.74 -8.39 -5.80
N LEU A 100 -2.85 -8.01 -6.46
CA LEU A 100 -3.20 -6.59 -6.63
C LEU A 100 -4.04 -5.99 -5.49
N GLN A 101 -4.74 -6.81 -4.71
CA GLN A 101 -5.63 -6.32 -3.66
C GLN A 101 -4.87 -5.88 -2.40
N GLU A 102 -3.72 -6.50 -2.10
CA GLU A 102 -2.94 -6.15 -0.91
C GLU A 102 -2.05 -4.90 -1.09
N VAL A 103 -1.72 -4.54 -2.34
CA VAL A 103 -0.79 -3.42 -2.63
C VAL A 103 -1.54 -2.09 -2.75
N THR A 104 -2.79 -2.09 -3.19
CA THR A 104 -3.61 -0.87 -3.26
C THR A 104 -4.05 -0.37 -1.88
N GLU A 105 -4.17 -1.26 -0.88
CA GLU A 105 -4.50 -0.88 0.49
C GLU A 105 -3.31 -0.36 1.31
N LYS A 106 -2.07 -0.69 0.92
CA LYS A 106 -0.85 -0.30 1.65
C LYS A 106 -0.11 0.93 1.10
N LEU A 107 -0.47 1.42 -0.08
CA LEU A 107 0.19 2.57 -0.72
C LEU A 107 -0.62 3.87 -0.65
N VAL A 108 -1.92 3.79 -0.41
CA VAL A 108 -2.70 4.92 0.04
C VAL A 108 -2.74 4.80 1.56
N PRO A 109 -1.93 5.53 2.35
CA PRO A 109 -2.31 5.75 3.72
C PRO A 109 -3.67 6.44 3.63
N LYS A 110 -4.76 5.68 3.80
CA LYS A 110 -6.09 6.20 4.08
C LYS A 110 -5.98 6.86 5.46
N LYS A 111 -5.23 7.95 5.58
CA LYS A 111 -5.45 8.92 6.65
C LYS A 111 -6.84 9.43 6.34
N ARG A 112 -7.81 8.81 7.01
CA ARG A 112 -9.20 9.24 7.01
C ARG A 112 -9.20 10.73 7.32
N LEU A 113 -10.11 11.47 6.70
CA LEU A 113 -10.29 12.89 7.00
C LEU A 113 -10.33 13.04 8.54
N PRO A 114 -9.61 14.02 9.13
CA PRO A 114 -9.69 14.24 10.56
C PRO A 114 -11.15 14.40 10.99
N GLU A 115 -11.49 13.82 12.14
CA GLU A 115 -12.80 14.02 12.75
C GLU A 115 -13.06 15.52 12.95
N LYS A 116 -14.34 15.93 12.93
CA LYS A 116 -14.72 17.33 13.15
C LYS A 116 -14.14 17.79 14.49
N GLY A 117 -13.37 18.89 14.52
CA GLY A 117 -12.74 19.37 15.76
C GLY A 117 -11.30 18.90 15.99
N LYS A 118 -10.72 18.08 15.09
CA LYS A 118 -9.41 17.42 15.26
C LYS A 118 -8.44 17.69 14.11
N PHE A 119 -8.71 18.68 13.29
CA PHE A 119 -7.85 19.03 12.17
C PHE A 119 -6.46 19.48 12.64
N LEU A 120 -6.38 20.36 13.64
CA LEU A 120 -5.09 20.86 14.14
C LEU A 120 -4.23 19.72 14.71
N GLN A 121 -4.86 18.80 15.46
CA GLN A 121 -4.17 17.62 15.99
C GLN A 121 -3.63 16.73 14.85
N ALA A 122 -4.44 16.49 13.82
CA ALA A 122 -4.01 15.70 12.67
C ALA A 122 -2.87 16.35 11.87
N VAL A 123 -2.86 17.68 11.78
CA VAL A 123 -1.73 18.42 11.17
C VAL A 123 -0.48 18.30 12.02
N MET A 124 -0.60 18.43 13.34
CA MET A 124 0.54 18.23 14.25
C MET A 124 1.12 16.82 14.14
N GLU A 125 0.27 15.80 14.03
CA GLU A 125 0.66 14.39 13.85
C GLU A 125 1.12 14.05 12.41
N ALA A 126 0.92 14.94 11.43
CA ALA A 126 1.28 14.70 10.05
C ALA A 126 2.77 14.88 9.73
N GLY A 127 3.60 15.36 10.68
CA GLY A 127 5.05 15.43 10.54
C GLY A 127 5.50 16.42 9.45
N PRO A 128 5.93 15.98 8.25
CA PRO A 128 6.41 16.87 7.18
C PRO A 128 5.49 18.04 6.82
N LEU A 129 4.16 17.86 6.93
CA LEU A 129 3.19 18.93 6.68
C LEU A 129 3.27 20.03 7.75
N LEU A 130 3.40 19.67 9.03
CA LEU A 130 3.58 20.62 10.13
C LEU A 130 4.86 21.43 9.95
N GLN A 131 5.95 20.77 9.56
CA GLN A 131 7.23 21.43 9.31
C GLN A 131 7.11 22.49 8.20
N THR A 132 6.38 22.19 7.14
CA THR A 132 6.13 23.13 6.03
C THR A 132 5.31 24.33 6.50
N LEU A 133 4.29 24.10 7.33
CA LEU A 133 3.43 25.15 7.91
C LEU A 133 4.20 26.08 8.85
N ILE A 134 5.11 25.54 9.68
CA ILE A 134 5.94 26.34 10.60
C ILE A 134 6.94 27.20 9.83
N LEU A 135 7.52 26.69 8.74
CA LEU A 135 8.47 27.44 7.90
C LEU A 135 7.81 28.63 7.18
N ALA A 136 6.50 28.54 6.92
CA ALA A 136 5.72 29.58 6.24
C ALA A 136 5.40 30.79 7.14
N GLY A 137 5.75 30.76 8.44
CA GLY A 137 5.50 31.84 9.40
C GLY A 137 4.59 31.42 10.56
N PRO A 138 4.06 32.38 11.35
CA PRO A 138 3.17 32.05 12.45
C PRO A 138 1.91 31.34 11.94
N LEU A 139 1.50 30.27 12.62
CA LEU A 139 0.36 29.44 12.23
C LEU A 139 -0.92 30.30 12.13
N PRO A 140 -1.74 30.12 11.08
CA PRO A 140 -2.98 30.85 10.96
C PRO A 140 -3.93 30.47 12.10
N ARG A 141 -4.86 31.37 12.45
CA ARG A 141 -5.88 31.09 13.48
C ARG A 141 -7.05 30.35 12.82
N TRP A 142 -7.14 29.05 13.05
CA TRP A 142 -8.16 28.19 12.45
C TRP A 142 -9.51 28.41 13.14
N GLN A 143 -10.54 28.73 12.36
CA GLN A 143 -11.92 28.74 12.85
C GLN A 143 -12.48 27.32 12.66
N HIS A 144 -12.74 26.63 13.78
CA HIS A 144 -13.07 25.19 13.85
C HIS A 144 -11.86 24.26 13.55
N PRO A 145 -10.82 24.30 14.40
CA PRO A 145 -9.63 23.43 14.28
C PRO A 145 -9.94 21.95 14.49
#